data_AF-W2ZUN3-F1
#
_entry.id   AF-W2ZUN3-F1
#
_cell.length_a   1.000
_cell.length_b   1.000
_cell.length_c   1.000
_cell.angle_alpha   90.00
_cell.angle_beta   90.00
_cell.angle_gamma   90.00
#
_symmetry.space_group_name_H-M   'P 1'
#
loop_
_entity.id
_entity.type
_entity.pdbx_description
1 polymer ?
#
loop_
_entity_poly.entity_id
_entity_poly.type
_entity_poly.pdbx_seq_one_letter_code
_entity_poly.pdbx_strand_id
1 'polypeptide(L)'
;MEGDSPITDEECGRIKGLHEAGRSVRGIAKSVKRSPNGVSYALQLLGKRRGRPSTLSDRQVRQVVRAAATGDFSAAELKEEHKLSCS
;
A
#
# COMPACT_ATOMS: atom_id res chain seq x y z
N MET A 1 6.58 5.56 -31.59
CA MET A 1 6.24 6.03 -30.23
C MET A 1 6.78 5.00 -29.29
N GLU A 2 7.99 5.22 -28.76
CA GLU A 2 8.60 4.33 -27.76
C GLU A 2 7.69 4.36 -26.52
N GLY A 3 7.02 3.25 -26.22
CA GLY A 3 6.24 3.14 -24.99
C GLY A 3 7.21 3.25 -23.81
N ASP A 4 6.94 4.19 -22.89
CA ASP A 4 7.76 4.38 -21.69
C ASP A 4 7.91 3.03 -20.97
N SER A 5 9.13 2.47 -20.97
CA SER A 5 9.41 1.24 -20.24
C SER A 5 9.07 1.45 -18.77
N PRO A 6 8.49 0.45 -18.08
CA PRO A 6 8.15 0.58 -16.67
C PRO A 6 9.38 1.02 -15.86
N ILE A 7 9.14 1.87 -14.85
CA ILE A 7 10.20 2.33 -13.95
C ILE A 7 10.66 1.11 -13.14
N THR A 8 11.92 0.76 -13.26
CA THR A 8 12.55 -0.35 -12.54
C THR A 8 12.71 -0.03 -11.05
N ASP A 9 12.87 -1.06 -10.22
CA ASP A 9 13.08 -0.88 -8.78
C ASP A 9 14.35 -0.07 -8.47
N GLU A 10 15.41 -0.26 -9.27
CA GLU A 10 16.64 0.54 -9.18
C GLU A 10 16.40 2.03 -9.50
N GLU A 11 15.63 2.32 -10.56
CA GLU A 11 15.23 3.68 -10.89
C GLU A 11 14.36 4.30 -9.79
N CYS A 12 13.44 3.54 -9.20
CA CYS A 12 12.65 3.96 -8.05
C CYS A 12 13.54 4.31 -6.84
N GLY A 13 14.57 3.50 -6.55
CA GLY A 13 15.55 3.80 -5.51
C GLY A 13 16.30 5.12 -5.75
N ARG A 14 16.74 5.36 -7.00
CA ARG A 14 17.39 6.63 -7.38
C ARG A 14 16.45 7.83 -7.26
N ILE A 15 15.21 7.70 -7.72
CA ILE A 15 14.17 8.73 -7.60
C ILE A 15 13.94 9.08 -6.13
N LYS A 16 13.81 8.06 -5.27
CA LYS A 16 13.63 8.22 -3.82
C LYS A 16 14.78 9.00 -3.19
N GLY A 17 16.02 8.55 -3.41
CA GLY A 17 17.20 9.19 -2.82
C GLY A 17 17.38 10.65 -3.26
N LEU A 18 17.11 10.96 -4.52
CA LEU A 18 17.17 12.35 -5.02
C LEU A 18 16.07 13.24 -4.43
N HIS A 19 14.88 12.68 -4.23
CA HIS A 19 13.77 13.39 -3.59
C HIS A 19 14.07 13.66 -2.10
N GLU A 20 14.63 12.68 -1.39
CA GLU A 20 15.07 12.83 0.00
C GLU A 20 16.22 13.86 0.14
N ALA A 21 17.07 13.98 -0.88
CA ALA A 21 18.08 15.03 -0.98
C ALA A 21 17.51 16.43 -1.33
N GLY A 22 16.18 16.59 -1.40
CA GLY A 22 15.52 17.88 -1.63
C GLY A 22 15.49 18.34 -3.09
N ARG A 23 15.78 17.46 -4.07
CA ARG A 23 15.68 17.83 -5.49
C ARG A 23 14.23 17.94 -5.94
N SER A 24 13.96 18.91 -6.81
CA SER A 24 12.65 19.06 -7.44
C SER A 24 12.35 17.92 -8.41
N VAL A 25 11.06 17.57 -8.58
CA VAL A 25 10.59 16.53 -9.53
C VAL A 25 11.16 16.74 -10.93
N ARG A 26 11.20 17.99 -11.41
CA ARG A 26 11.77 18.33 -12.72
C ARG A 26 13.28 18.10 -12.79
N GLY A 27 14.00 18.35 -11.70
CA GLY A 27 15.43 18.04 -11.59
C GLY A 27 15.69 16.53 -11.60
N ILE A 28 14.87 15.77 -10.87
CA ILE A 28 14.93 14.31 -10.83
C ILE A 28 14.65 13.73 -12.21
N ALA A 29 13.58 14.16 -12.88
CA ALA A 29 13.21 13.76 -14.24
C ALA A 29 14.36 13.90 -15.23
N LYS A 30 15.09 15.04 -15.18
CA LYS A 30 16.30 15.25 -15.99
C LYS A 30 17.41 14.26 -15.66
N SER A 31 17.65 13.97 -14.38
CA SER A 31 18.71 13.04 -13.97
C SER A 31 18.42 11.57 -14.32
N VAL A 32 17.17 11.13 -14.19
CA VAL A 32 16.79 9.74 -14.49
C VAL A 32 16.29 9.56 -15.93
N LYS A 33 16.30 10.62 -16.74
CA LYS A 33 15.80 10.65 -18.13
C LYS A 33 14.37 10.12 -18.28
N ARG A 34 13.50 10.44 -17.31
CA ARG A 34 12.07 10.07 -17.31
C ARG A 34 11.19 11.29 -17.37
N SER A 35 9.92 11.09 -17.74
CA SER A 35 8.94 12.17 -17.72
C SER A 35 8.69 12.66 -16.28
N PRO A 36 8.45 13.98 -16.07
CA PRO A 36 8.10 14.49 -14.75
C PRO A 36 6.88 13.79 -14.13
N ASN A 37 5.92 13.38 -14.98
CA ASN A 37 4.73 12.64 -14.55
C ASN A 37 5.09 11.24 -14.03
N GLY A 38 5.99 10.53 -14.73
CA GLY A 38 6.49 9.22 -14.28
C GLY A 38 7.21 9.30 -12.93
N VAL A 39 8.01 10.35 -12.72
CA VAL A 39 8.67 10.61 -11.43
C VAL A 39 7.65 10.92 -10.32
N SER A 40 6.67 11.78 -10.58
CA SER A 40 5.60 12.07 -9.61
C SER A 40 4.82 10.81 -9.22
N TYR A 41 4.50 9.97 -10.20
CA TYR A 41 3.82 8.70 -9.96
C TYR A 41 4.69 7.74 -9.12
N ALA A 42 5.97 7.60 -9.46
CA ALA A 42 6.90 6.77 -8.68
C ALA A 42 7.01 7.25 -7.23
N LEU A 43 7.08 8.56 -6.98
CA LEU A 43 7.10 9.13 -5.63
C LEU A 43 5.81 8.84 -4.84
N GLN A 44 4.65 8.90 -5.50
CA GLN A 44 3.38 8.52 -4.86
C GLN A 44 3.34 7.02 -4.53
N LEU A 45 3.89 6.18 -5.42
CA LEU A 45 3.92 4.73 -5.26
C LEU A 45 4.88 4.26 -4.17
N LEU A 46 5.95 5.03 -3.93
CA LEU A 46 6.87 4.85 -2.81
C LEU A 46 6.22 5.15 -1.45
N GLY A 47 5.10 5.89 -1.44
CA GLY A 47 4.25 5.99 -0.27
C GLY A 47 3.64 4.63 0.10
N LYS A 48 3.33 4.40 1.39
CA LYS A 48 2.59 3.20 1.82
C LYS A 48 1.31 3.10 1.02
N ARG A 49 1.25 2.15 0.07
CA ARG A 49 0.00 1.80 -0.61
C ARG A 49 -1.00 1.43 0.48
N ARG A 50 -2.05 2.24 0.64
CA ARG A 50 -3.17 1.85 1.49
C ARG A 50 -3.76 0.62 0.82
N GLY A 51 -3.61 -0.53 1.47
CA GLY A 51 -4.22 -1.77 1.01
C GLY A 51 -5.74 -1.62 0.92
N ARG A 52 -6.42 -2.65 0.41
CA ARG A 52 -7.88 -2.68 0.41
C ARG A 52 -8.38 -2.36 1.83
N PRO A 53 -9.36 -1.46 1.99
CA PRO A 53 -9.98 -1.22 3.29
C PRO A 53 -10.42 -2.54 3.91
N SER A 54 -10.23 -2.69 5.22
CA SER A 54 -10.64 -3.91 5.92
C SER A 54 -12.15 -4.07 5.81
N THR A 55 -12.60 -5.29 5.51
CA THR A 55 -14.04 -5.63 5.50
C THR A 55 -14.65 -5.49 6.89
N LEU A 56 -13.83 -5.65 7.93
CA LEU A 56 -14.22 -5.54 9.33
C LEU A 56 -13.80 -4.19 9.91
N SER A 57 -14.65 -3.64 10.76
CA SER A 57 -14.30 -2.52 11.63
C SER A 57 -13.38 -2.95 12.78
N ASP A 58 -12.61 -2.02 13.33
CA ASP A 58 -11.74 -2.27 14.49
C ASP A 58 -12.49 -2.84 15.70
N ARG A 59 -13.79 -2.54 15.82
CA ARG A 59 -14.64 -3.11 16.87
C ARG A 59 -14.88 -4.60 16.64
N GLN A 60 -15.24 -4.99 15.42
CA GLN A 60 -15.48 -6.38 15.05
C GLN A 60 -14.21 -7.21 15.18
N VAL A 61 -13.07 -6.68 14.73
CA VAL A 61 -11.76 -7.35 14.91
C VAL A 61 -11.50 -7.62 16.39
N ARG A 62 -11.71 -6.64 17.27
CA ARG A 62 -11.53 -6.81 18.72
C ARG A 62 -12.52 -7.78 19.37
N GLN A 63 -13.71 -7.98 18.81
CA GLN A 63 -14.67 -8.96 19.29
C GLN A 63 -14.20 -10.37 18.91
N VAL A 64 -13.86 -10.57 17.64
CA VAL A 64 -13.33 -11.84 17.13
C VAL A 64 -12.08 -12.27 17.88
N VAL A 65 -11.11 -11.38 18.07
CA VAL A 65 -9.86 -11.71 18.78
C VAL A 65 -10.13 -12.13 20.22
N ARG A 66 -11.09 -11.48 20.91
CA ARG A 66 -11.44 -11.83 22.29
C ARG A 66 -12.14 -13.18 22.39
N ALA A 67 -13.09 -13.46 21.49
CA ALA A 67 -13.80 -14.73 21.47
C ALA A 67 -12.89 -15.88 21.01
N ALA A 68 -12.03 -15.67 20.02
CA ALA A 68 -11.04 -16.67 19.61
C ALA A 68 -10.04 -17.02 20.73
N ALA A 69 -9.71 -16.06 21.60
CA ALA A 69 -8.80 -16.28 22.72
C ALA A 69 -9.38 -17.19 23.82
N THR A 70 -10.71 -17.37 23.89
CA THR A 70 -11.31 -18.33 24.83
C THR A 70 -11.18 -19.77 24.32
N GLY A 71 -11.02 -19.95 23.01
CA GLY A 71 -10.84 -21.26 22.38
C GLY A 71 -12.14 -22.06 22.19
N ASP A 72 -13.28 -21.46 22.51
CA ASP A 72 -14.59 -22.14 22.50
C ASP A 72 -15.27 -22.15 21.13
N PHE A 73 -14.74 -21.40 20.16
CA PHE A 73 -15.39 -21.17 18.88
C PHE A 73 -14.48 -21.51 17.70
N SER A 74 -15.04 -22.22 16.73
CA SER A 74 -14.49 -22.33 15.38
C SER A 74 -14.65 -21.02 14.60
N ALA A 75 -13.94 -20.88 13.48
CA ALA A 75 -14.02 -19.68 12.65
C ALA A 75 -15.44 -19.43 12.09
N ALA A 76 -16.20 -20.48 11.79
CA ALA A 76 -17.58 -20.37 11.32
C ALA A 76 -18.52 -19.86 12.41
N GLU A 77 -18.37 -20.36 13.64
CA GLU A 77 -19.17 -19.94 14.79
C GLU A 77 -18.89 -18.48 15.17
N LEU A 78 -17.63 -18.03 15.10
CA LEU A 78 -17.27 -16.63 15.31
C LEU A 78 -17.92 -15.69 14.29
N LYS A 79 -18.10 -16.14 13.05
CA LYS A 79 -18.74 -15.38 11.99
C LYS A 79 -20.24 -15.25 12.23
N GLU A 80 -20.90 -16.32 12.66
CA GLU A 80 -22.33 -16.33 12.98
C GLU A 80 -22.63 -15.51 14.24
N GLU A 81 -21.88 -15.74 15.32
CA GLU A 81 -22.03 -15.06 16.61
C GLU A 81 -21.88 -13.53 16.48
N HIS A 82 -20.88 -13.09 15.71
CA HIS A 82 -20.62 -11.67 15.49
C HIS A 82 -21.25 -11.10 14.21
N LYS A 83 -22.08 -11.90 13.51
CA LYS A 83 -22.80 -11.51 12.28
C LYS A 83 -21.88 -10.82 11.27
N LEU A 84 -20.70 -11.40 11.04
CA LEU A 84 -19.68 -10.81 10.19
C LEU A 84 -19.98 -11.07 8.72
N SER A 85 -19.78 -10.06 7.88
CA SER A 85 -19.96 -10.15 6.42
C SER A 85 -18.73 -10.68 5.68
N CYS A 86 -17.64 -11.02 6.38
CA CYS A 86 -16.41 -11.52 5.79
C CYS A 86 -16.53 -13.02 5.44
N SER A 87 -15.78 -13.46 4.41
CA SER A 87 -15.79 -14.85 3.93
C SER A 87 -15.20 -15.80 4.96
#